data_AF-A0A8B6DQV9-F1
#
_entry.id   AF-A0A8B6DQV9-F1
#
_cell.length_a   1.000
_cell.length_b   1.000
_cell.length_c   1.000
_cell.angle_alpha   90.00
_cell.angle_beta   90.00
_cell.angle_gamma   90.00
#
_symmetry.space_group_name_H-M   'P 1'
#
loop_
_entity.id
_entity.type
_entity.pdbx_description
1 polymer ?
#
loop_
_entity_poly.entity_id
_entity_poly.type
_entity_poly.pdbx_seq_one_letter_code
_entity_poly.pdbx_strand_id
1 'polypeptide(L)'
;MLYVVTVIVIVSLLKQTNALPCSGPQISVCDCEDTKVYCYGRNLTTLPSNIPITTTDLYLSNTYISTLAEDAFADLVSLDS
;
A
#
# COMPACT_ATOMS: atom_id res chain seq x y z
N MET A 1 1.24 -12.47 -35.53
CA MET A 1 2.57 -12.04 -35.02
C MET A 1 2.64 -10.54 -34.79
N LEU A 2 2.46 -9.69 -35.81
CA LEU A 2 2.49 -8.22 -35.67
C LEU A 2 1.43 -7.67 -34.69
N TYR A 3 0.17 -8.15 -34.78
CA TYR A 3 -0.92 -7.78 -33.87
C TYR A 3 -0.61 -8.08 -32.39
N VAL A 4 -0.02 -9.25 -32.13
CA VAL A 4 0.36 -9.67 -30.77
C VAL A 4 1.46 -8.79 -30.22
N VAL A 5 2.49 -8.48 -31.03
CA VAL A 5 3.58 -7.58 -30.66
C VAL A 5 3.05 -6.18 -30.36
N THR A 6 2.15 -5.63 -31.19
CA THR A 6 1.57 -4.31 -30.95
C THR A 6 0.73 -4.26 -29.68
N VAL A 7 -0.08 -5.29 -29.40
CA VAL A 7 -0.90 -5.36 -28.18
C VAL A 7 -0.03 -5.46 -26.93
N ILE A 8 1.03 -6.28 -26.94
CA ILE A 8 1.95 -6.43 -25.80
C ILE A 8 2.67 -5.11 -25.50
N VAL A 9 3.17 -4.41 -26.52
CA VAL A 9 3.85 -3.12 -26.37
C VAL A 9 2.90 -2.07 -25.80
N ILE A 10 1.67 -1.97 -26.32
CA ILE A 10 0.64 -1.04 -25.82
C ILE A 10 0.29 -1.36 -24.36
N VAL A 11 0.02 -2.63 -24.03
CA VAL A 11 -0.28 -3.05 -22.65
C VAL A 11 0.88 -2.74 -21.70
N SER A 12 2.13 -2.90 -22.15
CA SER A 12 3.32 -2.62 -21.33
C SER A 12 3.53 -1.12 -21.10
N LEU A 13 3.16 -0.27 -22.05
CA LEU A 13 3.21 1.19 -21.94
C LEU A 13 2.02 1.76 -21.12
N LEU A 14 0.87 1.07 -21.10
CA LEU A 14 -0.27 1.41 -20.25
C LEU A 14 -0.09 0.96 -18.79
N LYS A 15 0.90 0.12 -18.48
CA LYS A 15 1.30 -0.24 -17.10
C LYS A 15 2.09 0.86 -16.38
N GLN A 16 1.98 2.11 -16.84
CA GLN A 16 2.59 3.25 -16.15
C GLN A 16 1.65 3.68 -15.01
N THR A 17 1.61 2.87 -13.95
CA THR A 17 1.04 3.31 -12.68
C THR A 17 2.07 4.27 -12.08
N ASN A 18 1.77 5.57 -12.15
CA ASN A 18 2.47 6.59 -11.39
C ASN A 18 2.17 6.39 -9.88
N ALA A 19 2.73 5.35 -9.27
CA ALA A 19 2.59 5.11 -7.84
C ALA A 19 3.79 5.73 -7.11
N LEU A 20 3.63 6.97 -6.63
CA LEU A 20 4.39 7.57 -5.51
C LEU A 20 3.71 8.89 -5.07
N PRO A 21 3.66 9.29 -3.77
CA PRO A 21 4.24 8.64 -2.60
C PRO A 21 3.27 8.46 -1.41
N CYS A 22 3.41 7.36 -0.66
CA CYS A 22 3.27 7.46 0.80
C CYS A 22 4.39 8.41 1.25
N SER A 23 4.08 9.60 1.78
CA SER A 23 4.95 10.79 1.91
C SER A 23 6.22 10.68 2.79
N GLY A 24 6.96 9.56 2.75
CA GLY A 24 8.17 9.29 3.51
C GLY A 24 9.01 8.19 2.87
N PRO A 25 10.21 7.88 3.44
CA PRO A 25 11.10 6.85 2.90
C PRO A 25 10.33 5.53 2.85
N GLN A 26 10.27 4.95 1.64
CA GLN A 26 9.39 3.84 1.29
C GLN A 26 9.12 2.88 2.47
N ILE A 27 7.83 2.74 2.82
CA ILE A 27 7.33 1.55 3.49
C ILE A 27 7.64 0.40 2.52
N SER A 28 8.78 -0.27 2.68
CA SER A 28 9.16 -1.42 1.84
C SER A 28 8.24 -2.63 2.05
N VAL A 29 7.39 -2.57 3.07
CA VAL A 29 6.56 -3.67 3.56
C VAL A 29 5.11 -3.60 3.08
N CYS A 30 4.64 -2.48 2.54
CA CYS A 30 3.26 -2.27 2.08
C CYS A 30 3.26 -1.43 0.81
N ASP A 31 2.25 -1.63 -0.03
CA ASP A 31 2.04 -0.82 -1.23
C ASP A 31 1.18 0.39 -0.90
N CYS A 32 1.34 1.47 -1.66
CA CYS A 32 0.61 2.71 -1.43
C CYS A 32 0.03 3.28 -2.72
N GLU A 33 -1.18 3.82 -2.62
CA GLU A 33 -1.88 4.54 -3.69
C GLU A 33 -2.55 5.77 -3.08
N ASP A 34 -2.05 6.96 -3.41
CA ASP A 34 -2.48 8.23 -2.79
C ASP A 34 -2.43 8.20 -1.25
N THR A 35 -3.59 8.20 -0.59
CA THR A 35 -3.75 8.11 0.88
C THR A 35 -4.09 6.70 1.36
N LYS A 36 -4.11 5.71 0.47
CA LYS A 36 -4.46 4.32 0.78
C LYS A 36 -3.20 3.48 0.94
N VAL A 37 -3.19 2.65 1.99
CA VAL A 37 -2.06 1.77 2.33
C VAL A 37 -2.50 0.32 2.29
N TYR A 38 -1.87 -0.45 1.43
CA TYR A 38 -2.15 -1.85 1.20
C TYR A 38 -1.04 -2.74 1.76
N CYS A 39 -1.29 -3.32 2.93
CA CYS A 39 -0.39 -4.21 3.64
C CYS A 39 -0.82 -5.69 3.56
N TYR A 40 -1.73 -6.02 2.62
CA TYR A 40 -2.33 -7.35 2.59
C TYR A 40 -1.35 -8.45 2.15
N GLY A 41 -1.49 -9.65 2.71
CA GLY A 41 -0.66 -10.81 2.35
C GLY A 41 0.82 -10.67 2.73
N ARG A 42 1.15 -9.70 3.59
CA ARG A 42 2.50 -9.45 4.08
C ARG A 42 2.72 -10.20 5.39
N ASN A 43 3.94 -10.66 5.63
CA ASN A 43 4.35 -11.33 6.87
C ASN A 43 4.52 -10.35 8.05
N LEU A 44 3.55 -9.45 8.23
CA LEU A 44 3.51 -8.47 9.31
C LEU A 44 3.08 -9.15 10.60
N THR A 45 3.92 -9.08 11.62
CA THR A 45 3.59 -9.50 12.99
C THR A 45 3.21 -8.32 13.89
N THR A 46 3.52 -7.10 13.44
CA THR A 46 3.24 -5.83 14.12
C THR A 46 2.87 -4.78 13.06
N LEU A 47 2.20 -3.72 13.49
CA LEU A 47 1.90 -2.60 12.61
C LEU A 47 3.19 -1.81 12.30
N PRO A 48 3.49 -1.53 11.02
CA PRO A 48 4.66 -0.72 10.67
C PRO A 48 4.52 0.72 11.17
N SER A 49 5.54 1.23 11.86
CA SER A 49 5.53 2.56 12.49
C SER A 49 5.64 3.72 11.49
N ASN A 50 5.84 3.42 10.20
CA ASN A 50 6.07 4.41 9.16
C ASN A 50 4.86 4.65 8.25
N ILE A 51 3.65 4.19 8.63
CA ILE A 51 2.43 4.53 7.89
C ILE A 51 2.22 6.05 7.90
N PRO A 52 2.00 6.71 6.75
CA PRO A 52 1.80 8.16 6.71
C PRO A 52 0.57 8.60 7.52
N ILE A 53 0.68 9.71 8.24
CA ILE A 53 -0.45 10.31 8.98
C ILE A 53 -1.62 10.74 8.08
N THR A 54 -1.37 10.89 6.78
CA THR A 54 -2.35 11.20 5.75
C THR A 54 -3.13 9.97 5.28
N THR A 55 -2.86 8.79 5.83
CA THR A 55 -3.54 7.56 5.44
C THR A 55 -5.03 7.64 5.79
N THR A 56 -5.88 7.47 4.78
CA THR A 56 -7.35 7.43 4.93
C THR A 56 -7.87 6.01 5.00
N ASP A 57 -7.22 5.09 4.31
CA ASP A 57 -7.62 3.69 4.23
C ASP A 57 -6.42 2.79 4.47
N LEU A 58 -6.55 1.83 5.37
CA LEU A 58 -5.50 0.88 5.72
C LEU A 58 -5.99 -0.57 5.58
N TYR A 59 -5.38 -1.32 4.69
CA TYR A 59 -5.76 -2.70 4.38
C TYR A 59 -4.73 -3.68 4.97
N LEU A 60 -5.12 -4.45 5.99
CA LEU A 60 -4.24 -5.37 6.75
C LEU A 60 -4.62 -6.86 6.62
N SER A 61 -5.36 -7.23 5.58
CA SER A 61 -5.87 -8.60 5.37
C SER A 61 -4.75 -9.62 5.13
N ASN A 62 -4.91 -10.87 5.58
CA ASN A 62 -3.91 -11.94 5.41
C ASN A 62 -2.52 -11.59 5.97
N THR A 63 -2.48 -10.91 7.11
CA THR A 63 -1.25 -10.65 7.87
C THR A 63 -1.18 -11.57 9.10
N TYR A 64 -0.05 -11.58 9.80
CA TYR A 64 0.19 -12.37 11.02
C TYR A 64 0.08 -11.51 12.29
N ILE A 65 -0.61 -10.36 12.19
CA ILE A 65 -0.86 -9.48 13.33
C ILE A 65 -1.91 -10.16 14.21
N SER A 66 -1.48 -10.68 15.36
CA SER A 66 -2.35 -11.37 16.32
C SER A 66 -2.89 -10.43 17.40
N THR A 67 -2.19 -9.32 17.64
CA THR A 67 -2.54 -8.30 18.62
C THR A 67 -2.25 -6.92 18.05
N LEU A 68 -3.20 -6.01 18.23
CA LEU A 68 -3.04 -4.59 17.95
C LEU A 68 -3.09 -3.86 19.28
N ALA A 69 -2.12 -2.98 19.53
CA ALA A 69 -2.17 -2.10 20.68
C ALA A 69 -3.30 -1.09 20.51
N GLU A 70 -3.88 -0.61 21.61
CA GLU A 70 -4.98 0.36 21.60
C GLU A 70 -4.59 1.67 20.89
N ASP A 71 -3.31 2.03 20.96
CA ASP A 71 -2.70 3.21 20.36
C ASP A 71 -2.07 2.95 18.98
N ALA A 72 -2.20 1.73 18.41
CA ALA A 72 -1.56 1.37 17.15
C ALA A 72 -1.94 2.28 15.98
N PHE A 73 -3.13 2.89 16.02
CA PHE A 73 -3.62 3.81 14.99
C PHE A 73 -3.73 5.26 15.49
N ALA A 74 -3.23 5.58 16.69
CA ALA A 74 -3.38 6.90 17.30
C ALA A 74 -2.76 8.03 16.45
N ASP A 75 -1.68 7.72 15.73
CA ASP A 75 -1.01 8.66 14.83
C ASP A 75 -1.70 8.81 13.46
N LEU A 76 -2.62 7.90 13.12
CA LEU A 76 -3.37 7.89 11.86
C LEU A 76 -4.66 8.68 11.99
N VAL A 77 -4.52 9.99 12.27
CA VAL A 77 -5.64 10.91 12.52
C VAL A 77 -6.61 11.07 11.33
N SER A 78 -6.17 10.68 10.12
CA SER A 78 -6.97 10.77 8.89
C SER A 78 -7.67 9.46 8.53
N LEU A 79 -7.47 8.40 9.32
CA LEU A 79 -8.02 7.07 9.04
C LEU A 79 -9.54 7.12 9.16
N ASP A 80 -10.23 6.85 8.06
CA ASP A 80 -11.68 6.76 8.03
C ASP A 80 -12.12 5.42 8.65
N SER A 81 -13.12 5.44 9.53
CA SER A 81 -13.54 4.29 10.36
C SER A 81 -14.58 3.41 9.69
#